data_AF-A0A956FBD3-F1
#
_entry.id   AF-A0A956FBD3-F1
#
_cell.length_a   1.000
_cell.length_b   1.000
_cell.length_c   1.000
_cell.angle_alpha   90.00
_cell.angle_beta   90.00
_cell.angle_gamma   90.00
#
_symmetry.space_group_name_H-M   'P 1'
#
loop_
_entity.id
_entity.type
_entity.pdbx_description
1 polymer ?
#
loop_
_entity_poly.entity_id
_entity_poly.type
_entity_poly.pdbx_seq_one_letter_code
_entity_poly.pdbx_strand_id
1 'polypeptide(L)'
;MANGSRFPRFAWAFLAYLLLVILFGAWVRITHSGAGCGSHWPTCHGQIVPLSPSVETMIEYSHRLSSGLLGILGLVLLGWSIARFGRRRVTLAAALSMLFIVFEAVIGAGLVLKELVADDDSVARAIVISLHLVNTLLLTGSAALAAWWSTDERPLSPRSLGVGTWLLAAGALALVASCMTGAVTALGDTLFPVEVDAGGLLQRVQSELSPANHFLVRLRIIHPVVAVVAAGIVYGVAAWIRTHAKDERSPRLAKGLQHAVVTQVVLGIVNIGLAAPGWMQLAHLLMAQAVWVMLLLTAVAAWAAARPD
;
A
#
# COMPACT_ATOMS: atom_id res chain seq x y z
N MET A 1 9.76 8.19 -36.37
CA MET A 1 9.39 7.37 -35.20
C MET A 1 10.30 7.77 -34.03
N ALA A 2 9.90 8.77 -33.24
CA ALA A 2 10.77 9.33 -32.20
C ALA A 2 10.83 8.39 -30.99
N ASN A 3 12.06 8.02 -30.59
CA ASN A 3 12.45 7.27 -29.40
C ASN A 3 11.41 7.35 -28.26
N GLY A 4 10.75 6.22 -27.97
CA GLY A 4 9.87 6.09 -26.81
C GLY A 4 10.60 6.56 -25.56
N SER A 5 10.06 7.59 -24.90
CA SER A 5 10.77 8.31 -23.85
C SER A 5 11.20 7.35 -22.73
N ARG A 6 12.46 7.46 -22.30
CA ARG A 6 13.04 6.57 -21.29
C ARG A 6 12.47 6.84 -19.88
N PHE A 7 11.99 8.06 -19.62
CA PHE A 7 11.47 8.48 -18.31
C PHE A 7 10.20 7.72 -17.87
N PRO A 8 9.12 7.60 -18.67
CA PRO A 8 7.95 6.83 -18.25
C PRO A 8 8.27 5.38 -17.91
N ARG A 9 9.15 4.72 -18.68
CA ARG A 9 9.59 3.36 -18.39
C ARG A 9 10.30 3.27 -17.04
N PHE A 10 11.19 4.23 -16.77
CA PHE A 10 11.86 4.34 -15.47
C PHE A 10 10.87 4.59 -14.34
N ALA A 11 9.89 5.48 -14.50
CA ALA A 11 8.89 5.77 -13.48
C ALA A 11 7.99 4.55 -13.15
N TRP A 12 7.59 3.78 -14.17
CA TRP A 12 6.87 2.51 -13.96
C TRP A 12 7.76 1.43 -13.32
N ALA A 13 9.03 1.33 -13.72
CA ALA A 13 9.99 0.43 -13.08
C ALA A 13 10.27 0.81 -11.62
N PHE A 14 10.31 2.11 -11.32
CA PHE A 14 10.41 2.62 -9.96
C PHE A 14 9.20 2.22 -9.11
N LEU A 15 7.98 2.37 -9.62
CA LEU A 15 6.77 1.89 -8.93
C LEU A 15 6.81 0.38 -8.71
N ALA A 16 7.25 -0.41 -9.70
CA ALA A 16 7.37 -1.86 -9.56
C ALA A 16 8.40 -2.23 -8.47
N TYR A 17 9.56 -1.57 -8.46
CA TYR A 17 10.58 -1.76 -7.43
C TYR A 17 10.07 -1.36 -6.03
N LEU A 18 9.35 -0.23 -5.92
CA LEU A 18 8.68 0.19 -4.70
C LEU A 18 7.71 -0.89 -4.19
N LEU A 19 6.91 -1.50 -5.06
CA LEU A 19 6.02 -2.61 -4.67
C LEU A 19 6.80 -3.81 -4.14
N LEU A 20 7.96 -4.15 -4.72
CA LEU A 20 8.82 -5.21 -4.20
C LEU A 20 9.37 -4.88 -2.81
N VAL A 21 9.79 -3.63 -2.58
CA VAL A 21 10.26 -3.17 -1.26
C VAL A 21 9.15 -3.26 -0.21
N ILE A 22 7.91 -2.90 -0.56
CA ILE A 22 6.73 -3.01 0.33
C ILE A 22 6.48 -4.47 0.70
N LEU A 23 6.49 -5.38 -0.29
CA LEU A 23 6.32 -6.81 -0.05
C LEU A 23 7.46 -7.36 0.81
N PHE A 24 8.69 -6.90 0.61
CA PHE A 24 9.82 -7.32 1.44
C PHE A 24 9.68 -6.82 2.88
N GLY A 25 9.19 -5.59 3.10
CA GLY A 25 8.87 -5.10 4.45
C GLY A 25 7.80 -5.94 5.16
N ALA A 26 6.77 -6.37 4.43
CA ALA A 26 5.78 -7.30 4.96
C ALA A 26 6.40 -8.67 5.29
N TRP A 27 7.35 -9.14 4.48
CA TRP A 27 8.10 -10.37 4.76
C TRP A 27 8.97 -10.27 6.02
N VAL A 28 9.63 -9.12 6.27
CA VAL A 28 10.37 -8.86 7.53
C VAL A 28 9.45 -9.04 8.75
N ARG A 29 8.22 -8.54 8.68
CA ARG A 29 7.22 -8.73 9.74
C ARG A 29 6.81 -10.21 9.87
N ILE A 30 6.44 -10.86 8.76
CA ILE A 30 5.96 -12.25 8.75
C ILE A 30 7.00 -13.21 9.33
N THR A 31 8.28 -12.93 9.09
CA THR A 31 9.42 -13.73 9.58
C THR A 31 9.94 -13.28 10.95
N HIS A 32 9.22 -12.38 11.64
CA HIS A 32 9.63 -11.81 12.94
C HIS A 32 11.02 -11.15 12.96
N SER A 33 11.56 -10.82 11.78
CA SER A 33 12.92 -10.33 11.61
C SER A 33 13.07 -8.82 11.84
N GLY A 34 12.02 -8.13 12.29
CA GLY A 34 12.06 -6.67 12.47
C GLY A 34 13.02 -6.15 13.54
N ALA A 35 13.58 -7.04 14.37
CA ALA A 35 14.61 -6.76 15.37
C ALA A 35 15.95 -7.46 15.05
N GLY A 36 16.13 -7.99 13.83
CA GLY A 36 17.34 -8.69 13.40
C GLY A 36 18.63 -7.86 13.50
N CYS A 37 18.54 -6.53 13.47
CA CYS A 37 19.64 -5.58 13.67
C CYS A 37 19.72 -4.97 15.08
N GLY A 38 18.91 -5.46 16.02
CA GLY A 38 18.70 -4.85 17.33
C GLY A 38 18.07 -3.46 17.22
N SER A 39 18.18 -2.64 18.26
CA SER A 39 17.70 -1.25 18.29
C SER A 39 18.67 -0.26 17.63
N HIS A 40 19.41 -0.70 16.61
CA HIS A 40 20.37 0.13 15.87
C HIS A 40 19.80 0.59 14.54
N TRP A 41 20.00 1.88 14.23
CA TRP A 41 19.70 2.46 12.92
C TRP A 41 20.58 3.70 12.71
N PRO A 42 21.23 3.91 11.54
CA PRO A 42 21.16 3.08 10.32
C PRO A 42 22.06 1.84 10.37
N THR A 43 22.95 1.72 11.37
CA THR A 43 23.81 0.54 11.56
C THR A 43 22.99 -0.69 12.01
N CYS A 44 23.62 -1.86 11.92
CA CYS A 44 23.08 -3.14 12.32
C CYS A 44 24.04 -3.76 13.35
N HIS A 45 23.65 -3.85 14.62
CA HIS A 45 24.53 -4.22 15.73
C HIS A 45 25.84 -3.40 15.80
N GLY A 46 25.74 -2.09 15.55
CA GLY A 46 26.89 -1.18 15.54
C GLY A 46 27.79 -1.28 14.29
N GLN A 47 27.49 -2.18 13.35
CA GLN A 47 28.25 -2.36 12.11
C GLN A 47 27.48 -1.83 10.89
N ILE A 48 28.19 -1.36 9.85
CA ILE A 48 27.57 -0.94 8.59
C ILE A 48 27.28 -2.15 7.69
N VAL A 49 28.17 -3.15 7.72
CA VAL A 49 28.01 -4.43 7.01
C VAL A 49 28.16 -5.54 8.05
N PRO A 50 27.11 -6.34 8.31
CA PRO A 50 27.21 -7.42 9.29
C PRO A 50 28.06 -8.56 8.71
N LEU A 51 29.18 -8.88 9.36
CA LEU A 51 30.13 -9.90 8.87
C LEU A 51 29.73 -11.34 9.24
N SER A 52 28.89 -11.51 10.25
CA SER A 52 28.38 -12.82 10.71
C SER A 52 26.89 -12.75 11.07
N PRO A 53 26.00 -12.47 10.09
CA PRO A 53 24.59 -12.20 10.37
C PRO A 53 23.81 -13.48 10.69
N SER A 54 22.83 -13.39 11.61
CA SER A 54 21.76 -14.40 11.69
C SER A 54 20.83 -14.28 10.47
N VAL A 55 19.89 -15.22 10.31
CA VAL A 55 18.90 -15.15 9.21
C VAL A 55 18.04 -13.89 9.34
N GLU A 56 17.62 -13.55 10.55
CA GLU A 56 16.84 -12.36 10.86
C GLU A 56 17.63 -11.09 10.54
N THR A 57 18.91 -11.04 10.93
CA THR A 57 19.82 -9.95 10.58
C THR A 57 19.94 -9.79 9.06
N MET A 58 20.10 -10.89 8.31
CA MET A 58 20.17 -10.84 6.85
C MET A 58 18.88 -10.30 6.21
N ILE A 59 17.72 -10.73 6.71
CA ILE A 59 16.41 -10.30 6.22
C ILE A 59 16.22 -8.80 6.47
N GLU A 60 16.41 -8.34 7.71
CA GLU A 60 16.21 -6.93 8.05
C GLU A 60 17.21 -6.01 7.33
N TYR A 61 18.49 -6.38 7.33
CA TYR A 61 19.54 -5.60 6.69
C TYR A 61 19.33 -5.49 5.18
N SER A 62 18.95 -6.59 4.52
CA SER A 62 18.66 -6.60 3.08
C SER A 62 17.45 -5.72 2.76
N HIS A 63 16.43 -5.72 3.61
CA HIS A 63 15.29 -4.82 3.45
C HIS A 63 15.74 -3.35 3.56
N ARG A 64 16.54 -2.99 4.58
CA ARG A 64 17.11 -1.64 4.72
C ARG A 64 17.92 -1.22 3.49
N LEU A 65 18.75 -2.11 2.94
CA LEU A 65 19.53 -1.85 1.73
C LEU A 65 18.61 -1.60 0.52
N SER A 66 17.58 -2.43 0.35
CA SER A 66 16.61 -2.27 -0.74
C SER A 66 15.84 -0.95 -0.66
N SER A 67 15.48 -0.52 0.55
CA SER A 67 14.84 0.78 0.84
C SER A 67 15.80 1.95 0.63
N GLY A 68 17.10 1.80 0.96
CA GLY A 68 18.13 2.78 0.63
C GLY A 68 18.28 2.98 -0.87
N LEU A 69 18.31 1.89 -1.65
CA LEU A 69 18.32 1.96 -3.11
C LEU A 69 17.04 2.63 -3.65
N LEU A 70 15.87 2.34 -3.08
CA LEU A 70 14.62 3.04 -3.43
C LEU A 70 14.76 4.56 -3.24
N GLY A 71 15.38 5.01 -2.15
CA GLY A 71 15.68 6.42 -1.91
C GLY A 71 16.56 7.05 -2.99
N ILE A 72 17.63 6.36 -3.40
CA ILE A 72 18.51 6.80 -4.49
C ILE A 72 17.71 6.90 -5.81
N LEU A 73 16.92 5.88 -6.13
CA LEU A 73 16.08 5.89 -7.33
C LEU A 73 15.00 7.00 -7.28
N GLY A 74 14.48 7.32 -6.08
CA GLY A 74 13.57 8.44 -5.85
C GLY A 74 14.22 9.80 -6.12
N LEU A 75 15.48 9.99 -5.70
CA LEU A 75 16.26 11.18 -6.05
C LEU A 75 16.49 11.29 -7.56
N VAL A 76 16.81 10.17 -8.23
CA VAL A 76 16.94 10.13 -9.69
C VAL A 76 15.61 10.47 -10.37
N LEU A 77 14.48 9.92 -9.91
CA LEU A 77 13.15 10.22 -10.42
C LEU A 77 12.85 11.72 -10.30
N LEU A 78 13.09 12.31 -9.13
CA LEU A 78 12.89 13.73 -8.88
C LEU A 78 13.79 14.60 -9.75
N GLY A 79 15.11 14.37 -9.73
CA GLY A 79 16.08 15.15 -10.51
C GLY A 79 15.81 15.08 -12.02
N TRP A 80 15.52 13.89 -12.54
CA TRP A 80 15.17 13.72 -13.95
C TRP A 80 13.82 14.38 -14.29
N SER A 81 12.84 14.32 -13.39
CA SER A 81 11.56 15.00 -13.60
C SER A 81 11.70 16.52 -13.65
N ILE A 82 12.53 17.11 -12.78
CA ILE A 82 12.85 18.54 -12.77
C ILE A 82 13.51 18.93 -14.09
N ALA A 83 14.57 18.20 -14.50
CA ALA A 83 15.33 18.50 -15.70
C ALA A 83 14.48 18.39 -16.98
N ARG A 84 13.52 17.46 -17.02
CA ARG A 84 12.71 17.20 -18.21
C ARG A 84 11.40 18.00 -18.26
N PHE A 85 10.71 18.14 -17.14
CA PHE A 85 9.35 18.67 -17.09
C PHE A 85 9.24 20.00 -16.32
N GLY A 86 10.28 20.46 -15.62
CA GLY A 86 10.26 21.70 -14.86
C GLY A 86 9.22 21.68 -13.73
N ARG A 87 8.49 22.78 -13.53
CA ARG A 87 7.46 22.92 -12.48
C ARG A 87 6.09 22.38 -12.93
N ARG A 88 6.01 21.10 -13.28
CA ARG A 88 4.77 20.40 -13.71
C ARG A 88 4.27 19.41 -12.66
N ARG A 89 3.03 18.92 -12.87
CA ARG A 89 2.37 17.90 -12.03
C ARG A 89 3.21 16.63 -11.84
N VAL A 90 3.92 16.18 -12.88
CA VAL A 90 4.87 15.04 -12.82
C VAL A 90 5.94 15.28 -11.76
N THR A 91 6.56 16.45 -11.77
CA THR A 91 7.63 16.82 -10.84
C THR A 91 7.11 16.95 -9.41
N LEU A 92 5.90 17.49 -9.23
CA LEU A 92 5.25 17.52 -7.93
C LEU A 92 5.00 16.10 -7.40
N ALA A 93 4.50 15.19 -8.24
CA ALA A 93 4.28 13.80 -7.86
C ALA A 93 5.59 13.07 -7.51
N ALA A 94 6.68 13.31 -8.26
CA ALA A 94 8.01 12.79 -7.94
C ALA A 94 8.56 13.38 -6.62
N ALA A 95 8.33 14.67 -6.36
CA ALA A 95 8.73 15.32 -5.12
C ALA A 95 7.96 14.78 -3.91
N LEU A 96 6.64 14.57 -4.05
CA LEU A 96 5.82 13.92 -3.04
C LEU A 96 6.25 12.47 -2.81
N SER A 97 6.61 11.73 -3.86
CA SER A 97 7.17 10.39 -3.72
C SER A 97 8.44 10.43 -2.86
N MET A 98 9.36 11.34 -3.14
CA MET A 98 10.58 11.48 -2.33
C MET A 98 10.28 11.88 -0.88
N LEU A 99 9.34 12.79 -0.66
CA LEU A 99 8.89 13.18 0.68
C LEU A 99 8.38 11.97 1.47
N PHE A 100 7.50 11.15 0.85
CA PHE A 100 6.95 9.98 1.53
C PHE A 100 7.97 8.86 1.72
N ILE A 101 9.00 8.74 0.88
CA ILE A 101 10.16 7.85 1.14
C ILE A 101 10.89 8.28 2.41
N VAL A 102 11.11 9.59 2.59
CA VAL A 102 11.75 10.10 3.82
C VAL A 102 10.88 9.79 5.04
N PHE A 103 9.56 9.97 4.95
CA PHE A 103 8.65 9.59 6.02
C PHE A 103 8.64 8.08 6.28
N GLU A 104 8.71 7.22 5.26
CA GLU A 104 8.86 5.78 5.48
C GLU A 104 10.15 5.44 6.21
N ALA A 105 11.27 6.07 5.82
CA ALA A 105 12.54 5.85 6.48
C ALA A 105 12.50 6.27 7.96
N VAL A 106 11.83 7.39 8.26
CA VAL A 106 11.66 7.89 9.64
C VAL A 106 10.75 6.98 10.45
N ILE A 107 9.60 6.57 9.90
CA ILE A 107 8.67 5.65 10.59
C ILE A 107 9.33 4.29 10.81
N GLY A 108 10.03 3.76 9.80
CA GLY A 108 10.78 2.51 9.88
C GLY A 108 11.92 2.55 10.90
N ALA A 109 12.70 3.64 10.93
CA ALA A 109 13.71 3.86 11.96
C ALA A 109 13.06 3.94 13.36
N GLY A 110 11.95 4.65 13.48
CA GLY A 110 11.19 4.77 14.73
C GLY A 110 10.68 3.43 15.26
N LEU A 111 10.19 2.55 14.38
CA LEU A 111 9.77 1.18 14.75
C LEU A 111 10.91 0.41 15.42
N VAL A 112 12.12 0.46 14.85
CA VAL A 112 13.28 -0.24 15.40
C VAL A 112 13.80 0.42 16.68
N LEU A 113 13.99 1.75 16.67
CA LEU A 113 14.55 2.50 17.81
C LEU A 113 13.62 2.51 19.04
N LYS A 114 12.32 2.29 18.84
CA LYS A 114 11.32 2.15 19.90
C LYS A 114 10.94 0.70 20.18
N GLU A 115 11.63 -0.26 19.55
CA GLU A 115 11.43 -1.70 19.74
C GLU A 115 9.97 -2.16 19.48
N LEU A 116 9.26 -1.46 18.60
CA LEU A 116 7.88 -1.77 18.17
C LEU A 116 7.87 -2.83 17.04
N VAL A 117 8.75 -3.81 17.13
CA VAL A 117 9.08 -4.80 16.10
C VAL A 117 9.06 -6.22 16.69
N ALA A 118 9.29 -7.24 15.85
CA ALA A 118 9.26 -8.65 16.25
C ALA A 118 7.98 -9.01 17.01
N ASP A 119 8.07 -9.35 18.30
CA ASP A 119 6.98 -9.84 19.14
C ASP A 119 6.18 -8.76 19.86
N ASP A 120 6.50 -7.46 19.73
CA ASP A 120 5.79 -6.39 20.43
C ASP A 120 4.29 -6.39 20.07
N ASP A 121 3.39 -6.62 21.01
CA ASP A 121 1.95 -6.71 20.78
C ASP A 121 1.20 -5.43 21.21
N SER A 122 1.95 -4.35 21.43
CA SER A 122 1.44 -3.09 21.98
C SER A 122 0.45 -2.37 21.07
N VAL A 123 -0.41 -1.55 21.69
CA VAL A 123 -1.28 -0.60 20.96
C VAL A 123 -0.45 0.40 20.14
N ALA A 124 0.73 0.79 20.65
CA ALA A 124 1.61 1.71 19.95
C ALA A 124 2.06 1.13 18.60
N ARG A 125 2.46 -0.13 18.54
CA ARG A 125 2.80 -0.80 17.28
C ARG A 125 1.62 -0.92 16.34
N ALA A 126 0.42 -1.24 16.84
CA ALA A 126 -0.80 -1.28 16.03
C ALA A 126 -1.13 0.08 15.37
N ILE A 127 -0.90 1.17 16.08
CA ILE A 127 -1.04 2.53 15.54
C ILE A 127 0.05 2.82 14.51
N VAL A 128 1.32 2.57 14.86
CA VAL A 128 2.45 2.90 13.98
C VAL A 128 2.41 2.10 12.67
N ILE A 129 2.06 0.81 12.70
CA ILE A 129 1.93 0.02 11.47
C ILE A 129 0.79 0.53 10.57
N SER A 130 -0.29 1.03 11.17
CA SER A 130 -1.38 1.67 10.42
C SER A 130 -0.92 2.96 9.75
N LEU A 131 -0.21 3.82 10.49
CA LEU A 131 0.33 5.07 9.96
C LEU A 131 1.40 4.83 8.89
N HIS A 132 2.26 3.82 9.08
CA HIS A 132 3.22 3.35 8.10
C HIS A 132 2.49 2.98 6.81
N LEU A 133 1.45 2.13 6.87
CA LEU A 133 0.71 1.75 5.66
C LEU A 133 0.00 2.94 4.99
N VAL A 134 -0.55 3.90 5.74
CA VAL A 134 -1.12 5.13 5.16
C VAL A 134 -0.07 5.91 4.38
N ASN A 135 1.13 6.07 4.94
CA ASN A 135 2.25 6.70 4.24
C ASN A 135 2.62 5.91 2.96
N THR A 136 2.56 4.58 3.03
CA THR A 136 2.86 3.69 1.90
C THR A 136 1.83 3.83 0.77
N LEU A 137 0.56 4.03 1.10
CA LEU A 137 -0.49 4.36 0.12
C LEU A 137 -0.20 5.72 -0.55
N LEU A 138 0.17 6.74 0.22
CA LEU A 138 0.52 8.05 -0.33
C LEU A 138 1.77 8.00 -1.23
N LEU A 139 2.78 7.21 -0.83
CA LEU A 139 3.98 6.95 -1.61
C LEU A 139 3.67 6.24 -2.94
N THR A 140 2.97 5.10 -2.89
CA THR A 140 2.59 4.37 -4.12
C THR A 140 1.68 5.18 -5.02
N GLY A 141 0.75 5.94 -4.46
CA GLY A 141 -0.13 6.83 -5.20
C GLY A 141 0.65 7.94 -5.92
N SER A 142 1.53 8.64 -5.22
CA SER A 142 2.36 9.69 -5.83
C SER A 142 3.33 9.14 -6.88
N ALA A 143 3.93 7.96 -6.66
CA ALA A 143 4.80 7.30 -7.63
C ALA A 143 4.03 6.90 -8.91
N ALA A 144 2.82 6.34 -8.76
CA ALA A 144 1.96 5.99 -9.88
C ALA A 144 1.51 7.23 -10.68
N LEU A 145 1.21 8.34 -9.99
CA LEU A 145 0.86 9.61 -10.64
C LEU A 145 2.05 10.23 -11.38
N ALA A 146 3.26 10.13 -10.84
CA ALA A 146 4.48 10.55 -11.55
C ALA A 146 4.66 9.74 -12.85
N ALA A 147 4.46 8.42 -12.80
CA ALA A 147 4.51 7.56 -13.98
C ALA A 147 3.39 7.90 -14.98
N TRP A 148 2.15 8.07 -14.51
CA TRP A 148 0.99 8.37 -15.36
C TRP A 148 1.13 9.70 -16.09
N TRP A 149 1.34 10.79 -15.34
CA TRP A 149 1.41 12.14 -15.91
C TRP A 149 2.66 12.36 -16.77
N SER A 150 3.66 11.48 -16.70
CA SER A 150 4.79 11.51 -17.64
C SER A 150 4.40 11.16 -19.08
N THR A 151 3.18 10.63 -19.27
CA THR A 151 2.60 10.28 -20.57
C THR A 151 1.26 10.98 -20.86
N ASP A 152 0.50 11.35 -19.82
CA ASP A 152 -0.79 12.01 -19.96
C ASP A 152 -0.77 13.40 -19.31
N GLU A 153 -0.56 14.43 -20.12
CA GLU A 153 -0.48 15.83 -19.67
C GLU A 153 -1.82 16.58 -19.69
N ARG A 154 -2.94 15.89 -20.00
CA ARG A 154 -4.25 16.53 -20.11
C ARG A 154 -4.59 17.36 -18.87
N PRO A 155 -5.20 18.54 -19.00
CA PRO A 155 -5.62 19.35 -17.86
C PRO A 155 -6.61 18.55 -17.00
N LEU A 156 -6.56 18.74 -15.67
CA LEU A 156 -7.52 18.13 -14.76
C LEU A 156 -8.56 19.15 -14.37
N SER A 157 -9.83 18.74 -14.36
CA SER A 157 -10.94 19.57 -13.90
C SER A 157 -11.83 18.79 -12.92
N PRO A 158 -11.36 18.55 -11.67
CA PRO A 158 -12.14 17.81 -10.67
C PRO A 158 -13.53 18.37 -10.42
N ARG A 159 -13.69 19.70 -10.47
CA ARG A 159 -14.98 20.37 -10.29
C ARG A 159 -16.00 20.00 -11.38
N SER A 160 -15.55 19.72 -12.60
CA SER A 160 -16.43 19.39 -13.71
C SER A 160 -17.01 17.97 -13.65
N LEU A 161 -16.46 17.08 -12.81
CA LEU A 161 -17.04 15.76 -12.55
C LEU A 161 -18.17 15.82 -11.50
N GLY A 162 -18.40 16.98 -10.88
CA GLY A 162 -19.47 17.20 -9.91
C GLY A 162 -19.42 16.21 -8.73
N VAL A 163 -20.54 15.54 -8.47
CA VAL A 163 -20.67 14.54 -7.40
C VAL A 163 -19.65 13.40 -7.53
N GLY A 164 -19.21 13.07 -8.74
CA GLY A 164 -18.24 12.01 -8.99
C GLY A 164 -16.90 12.24 -8.29
N THR A 165 -16.49 13.49 -8.08
CA THR A 165 -15.26 13.80 -7.33
C THR A 165 -15.39 13.48 -5.85
N TRP A 166 -16.56 13.72 -5.26
CA TRP A 166 -16.83 13.35 -3.86
C TRP A 166 -16.98 11.84 -3.69
N LEU A 167 -17.58 11.16 -4.67
CA LEU A 167 -17.66 9.70 -4.73
C LEU A 167 -16.26 9.06 -4.77
N LEU A 168 -15.37 9.58 -5.62
CA LEU A 168 -13.96 9.17 -5.69
C LEU A 168 -13.22 9.41 -4.37
N ALA A 169 -13.41 10.57 -3.75
CA ALA A 169 -12.81 10.88 -2.45
C ALA A 169 -13.31 9.93 -1.35
N ALA A 170 -14.61 9.65 -1.31
CA ALA A 170 -15.20 8.70 -0.37
C ALA A 170 -14.64 7.28 -0.59
N GLY A 171 -14.49 6.84 -1.85
CA GLY A 171 -13.85 5.57 -2.18
C GLY A 171 -12.38 5.50 -1.71
N ALA A 172 -11.62 6.58 -1.88
CA ALA A 172 -10.23 6.64 -1.44
C ALA A 172 -10.13 6.58 0.09
N LEU A 173 -10.97 7.34 0.81
CA LEU A 173 -11.02 7.31 2.28
C LEU A 173 -11.44 5.93 2.81
N ALA A 174 -12.41 5.28 2.16
CA ALA A 174 -12.83 3.93 2.52
C ALA A 174 -11.69 2.90 2.34
N LEU A 175 -10.91 3.00 1.26
CA LEU A 175 -9.73 2.14 1.07
C LEU A 175 -8.65 2.41 2.11
N VAL A 176 -8.39 3.67 2.45
CA VAL A 176 -7.43 4.03 3.51
C VAL A 176 -7.84 3.39 4.84
N ALA A 177 -9.10 3.54 5.25
CA ALA A 177 -9.63 2.93 6.47
C ALA A 177 -9.56 1.39 6.42
N SER A 178 -9.88 0.77 5.28
CA SER A 178 -9.76 -0.66 5.08
C SER A 178 -8.31 -1.16 5.16
N CYS A 179 -7.35 -0.40 4.63
CA CYS A 179 -5.94 -0.74 4.69
C CYS A 179 -5.42 -0.62 6.13
N MET A 180 -5.77 0.44 6.86
CA MET A 180 -5.40 0.59 8.27
C MET A 180 -5.87 -0.60 9.12
N THR A 181 -7.15 -0.99 9.01
CA THR A 181 -7.67 -2.16 9.73
C THR A 181 -7.01 -3.47 9.26
N GLY A 182 -6.65 -3.56 7.97
CA GLY A 182 -5.92 -4.69 7.40
C GLY A 182 -4.50 -4.82 7.95
N ALA A 183 -3.78 -3.71 8.16
CA ALA A 183 -2.45 -3.70 8.77
C ALA A 183 -2.48 -4.27 10.20
N VAL A 184 -3.47 -3.86 10.99
CA VAL A 184 -3.66 -4.35 12.36
C VAL A 184 -4.06 -5.83 12.37
N THR A 185 -4.92 -6.25 11.44
CA THR A 185 -5.33 -7.66 11.30
C THR A 185 -4.13 -8.54 10.93
N ALA A 186 -3.34 -8.11 9.94
CA ALA A 186 -2.14 -8.83 9.54
C ALA A 186 -1.13 -8.93 10.70
N LEU A 187 -0.92 -7.84 11.46
CA LEU A 187 -0.10 -7.86 12.66
C LEU A 187 -0.62 -8.90 13.67
N GLY A 188 -1.92 -8.90 13.94
CA GLY A 188 -2.56 -9.89 14.80
C GLY A 188 -2.32 -11.32 14.31
N ASP A 189 -2.45 -11.58 13.01
CA ASP A 189 -2.20 -12.91 12.41
C ASP A 189 -0.74 -13.37 12.54
N THR A 190 0.22 -12.45 12.55
CA THR A 190 1.64 -12.77 12.78
C THR A 190 1.95 -13.08 14.24
N LEU A 191 1.37 -12.32 15.17
CA LEU A 191 1.65 -12.46 16.61
C LEU A 191 0.84 -13.58 17.27
N PHE A 192 -0.36 -13.86 16.77
CA PHE A 192 -1.27 -14.85 17.33
C PHE A 192 -1.75 -15.81 16.22
N PRO A 193 -0.88 -16.65 15.63
CA PRO A 193 -1.23 -17.49 14.48
C PRO A 193 -2.52 -18.29 14.70
N VAL A 194 -3.34 -18.39 13.67
CA VAL A 194 -4.59 -19.14 13.77
C VAL A 194 -4.38 -20.58 13.32
N GLU A 195 -4.81 -21.51 14.15
CA GLU A 195 -4.88 -22.91 13.77
C GLU A 195 -6.12 -23.17 12.91
N VAL A 196 -5.95 -24.05 11.92
CA VAL A 196 -7.06 -24.52 11.08
C VAL A 196 -7.86 -25.52 11.91
N ASP A 197 -8.92 -25.06 12.58
CA ASP A 197 -9.83 -25.93 13.35
C ASP A 197 -11.00 -26.46 12.49
N ALA A 198 -11.59 -27.56 12.94
CA ALA A 198 -12.73 -28.22 12.29
C ALA A 198 -14.11 -27.64 12.66
N GLY A 199 -14.16 -26.71 13.62
CA GLY A 199 -15.37 -26.06 14.15
C GLY A 199 -15.97 -24.99 13.23
N GLY A 200 -15.24 -24.61 12.18
CA GLY A 200 -15.72 -23.72 11.13
C GLY A 200 -15.74 -22.23 11.52
N LEU A 201 -16.10 -21.38 10.55
CA LEU A 201 -15.90 -19.93 10.67
C LEU A 201 -16.69 -19.28 11.81
N LEU A 202 -17.93 -19.72 12.07
CA LEU A 202 -18.79 -19.10 13.09
C LEU A 202 -18.23 -19.32 14.51
N GLN A 203 -17.80 -20.55 14.80
CA GLN A 203 -17.20 -20.89 16.08
C GLN A 203 -15.90 -20.12 16.31
N ARG A 204 -15.08 -19.98 15.26
CA ARG A 204 -13.87 -19.15 15.30
C ARG A 204 -14.16 -17.68 15.60
N VAL A 205 -15.16 -17.08 14.96
CA VAL A 205 -15.52 -15.67 15.24
C VAL A 205 -16.01 -15.51 16.68
N GLN A 206 -16.81 -16.44 17.19
CA GLN A 206 -17.29 -16.41 18.58
C GLN A 206 -16.14 -16.57 19.57
N SER A 207 -15.19 -17.47 19.30
CA SER A 207 -14.03 -17.66 20.16
C SER A 207 -13.14 -16.43 20.16
N GLU A 208 -12.84 -15.84 18.99
CA GLU A 208 -12.00 -14.65 18.84
C GLU A 208 -12.57 -13.43 19.59
N LEU A 209 -13.90 -13.26 19.63
CA LEU A 209 -14.57 -12.14 20.31
C LEU A 209 -14.62 -12.24 21.84
N SER A 210 -14.20 -13.38 22.42
CA SER A 210 -14.14 -13.55 23.87
C SER A 210 -13.32 -12.43 24.54
N PRO A 211 -13.81 -11.81 25.63
CA PRO A 211 -13.05 -10.81 26.39
C PRO A 211 -11.71 -11.33 26.93
N ALA A 212 -11.55 -12.65 27.03
CA ALA A 212 -10.31 -13.29 27.46
C ALA A 212 -9.18 -13.20 26.41
N ASN A 213 -9.49 -12.94 25.14
CA ASN A 213 -8.49 -12.85 24.09
C ASN A 213 -7.81 -11.48 24.05
N HIS A 214 -6.57 -11.51 23.55
CA HIS A 214 -5.81 -10.30 23.27
C HIS A 214 -6.57 -9.35 22.33
N PHE A 215 -6.37 -8.04 22.46
CA PHE A 215 -7.14 -7.06 21.69
C PHE A 215 -6.91 -7.21 20.18
N LEU A 216 -5.68 -7.53 19.75
CA LEU A 216 -5.36 -7.76 18.33
C LEU A 216 -6.18 -8.91 17.72
N VAL A 217 -6.44 -9.97 18.48
CA VAL A 217 -7.28 -11.09 18.06
C VAL A 217 -8.73 -10.62 17.88
N ARG A 218 -9.27 -9.87 18.86
CA ARG A 218 -10.64 -9.32 18.79
C ARG A 218 -10.84 -8.35 17.63
N LEU A 219 -9.81 -7.60 17.24
CA LEU A 219 -9.89 -6.63 16.13
C LEU A 219 -9.93 -7.28 14.74
N ARG A 220 -9.58 -8.58 14.59
CA ARG A 220 -9.56 -9.25 13.29
C ARG A 220 -10.88 -9.19 12.54
N ILE A 221 -12.01 -9.24 13.25
CA ILE A 221 -13.35 -9.19 12.63
C ILE A 221 -13.66 -7.82 12.01
N ILE A 222 -12.99 -6.75 12.47
CA ILE A 222 -13.26 -5.39 12.00
C ILE A 222 -12.84 -5.23 10.54
N HIS A 223 -11.68 -5.78 10.16
CA HIS A 223 -11.17 -5.62 8.81
C HIS A 223 -12.09 -6.21 7.73
N PRO A 224 -12.57 -7.47 7.80
CA PRO A 224 -13.51 -8.01 6.81
C PRO A 224 -14.77 -7.16 6.64
N VAL A 225 -15.33 -6.64 7.75
CA VAL A 225 -16.52 -5.77 7.70
C VAL A 225 -16.20 -4.46 6.99
N VAL A 226 -15.14 -3.77 7.41
CA VAL A 226 -14.71 -2.51 6.78
C VAL A 226 -14.31 -2.73 5.32
N ALA A 227 -13.67 -3.86 5.00
CA ALA A 227 -13.23 -4.21 3.66
C ALA A 227 -14.40 -4.48 2.71
N VAL A 228 -15.46 -5.18 3.17
CA VAL A 228 -16.67 -5.39 2.36
C VAL A 228 -17.39 -4.07 2.08
N VAL A 229 -17.49 -3.20 3.09
CA VAL A 229 -18.09 -1.86 2.91
C VAL A 229 -17.25 -1.01 1.95
N ALA A 230 -15.93 -0.96 2.13
CA ALA A 230 -15.02 -0.24 1.24
C ALA A 230 -15.06 -0.79 -0.19
N ALA A 231 -15.07 -2.11 -0.35
CA ALA A 231 -15.21 -2.77 -1.65
C ALA A 231 -16.53 -2.40 -2.34
N GLY A 232 -17.64 -2.40 -1.61
CA GLY A 232 -18.95 -1.97 -2.12
C GLY A 232 -18.95 -0.52 -2.60
N ILE A 233 -18.38 0.39 -1.79
CA ILE A 233 -18.23 1.81 -2.16
C ILE A 233 -17.40 1.93 -3.43
N VAL A 234 -16.18 1.37 -3.47
CA VAL A 234 -15.27 1.51 -4.61
C VAL A 234 -15.85 0.86 -5.87
N TYR A 235 -16.51 -0.30 -5.74
CA TYR A 235 -17.19 -0.95 -6.86
C TYR A 235 -18.32 -0.08 -7.42
N GLY A 236 -19.12 0.53 -6.55
CA GLY A 236 -20.20 1.45 -6.92
C GLY A 236 -19.67 2.72 -7.59
N VAL A 237 -18.60 3.33 -7.05
CA VAL A 237 -17.91 4.48 -7.66
C VAL A 237 -17.41 4.14 -9.06
N ALA A 238 -16.79 2.97 -9.24
CA ALA A 238 -16.33 2.51 -10.54
C ALA A 238 -17.49 2.28 -11.53
N ALA A 239 -18.61 1.69 -11.08
CA ALA A 239 -19.82 1.53 -11.89
C ALA A 239 -20.41 2.88 -12.32
N TRP A 240 -20.41 3.87 -11.42
CA TRP A 240 -20.84 5.23 -11.72
C TRP A 240 -19.96 5.88 -12.80
N ILE A 241 -18.63 5.79 -12.68
CA ILE A 241 -17.70 6.34 -13.68
C ILE A 241 -17.91 5.70 -15.05
N ARG A 242 -18.15 4.39 -15.11
CA ARG A 242 -18.40 3.69 -16.39
C ARG A 242 -19.59 4.24 -17.17
N THR A 243 -20.58 4.79 -16.48
CA THR A 243 -21.83 5.27 -17.08
C THR A 243 -21.85 6.78 -17.29
N HIS A 244 -21.03 7.54 -16.54
CA HIS A 244 -21.02 9.00 -16.55
C HIS A 244 -19.77 9.64 -17.16
N ALA A 245 -18.71 8.87 -17.42
CA ALA A 245 -17.51 9.40 -18.07
C ALA A 245 -17.78 9.79 -19.53
N LYS A 246 -17.25 10.95 -19.94
CA LYS A 246 -17.37 11.50 -21.30
C LYS A 246 -16.29 10.99 -22.28
N ASP A 247 -15.46 10.01 -21.88
CA ASP A 247 -14.36 9.47 -22.68
C ASP A 247 -14.30 7.93 -22.68
N GLU A 248 -13.53 7.35 -23.60
CA GLU A 248 -13.40 5.89 -23.71
C GLU A 248 -12.46 5.26 -22.66
N ARG A 249 -11.51 6.03 -22.10
CA ARG A 249 -10.45 5.48 -21.25
C ARG A 249 -10.96 5.23 -19.84
N SER A 250 -11.71 6.18 -19.27
CA SER A 250 -12.19 6.09 -17.88
C SER A 250 -13.09 4.86 -17.63
N PRO A 251 -14.05 4.50 -18.50
CA PRO A 251 -14.85 3.29 -18.33
C PRO A 251 -14.02 1.99 -18.37
N ARG A 252 -12.97 1.94 -19.19
CA ARG A 252 -12.06 0.76 -19.25
C ARG A 252 -11.26 0.60 -17.96
N LEU A 253 -10.71 1.69 -17.43
CA LEU A 253 -10.01 1.68 -16.14
C LEU A 253 -10.95 1.32 -14.99
N ALA A 254 -12.15 1.90 -14.98
CA ALA A 254 -13.16 1.60 -13.97
C ALA A 254 -13.63 0.14 -14.03
N LYS A 255 -13.78 -0.45 -15.22
CA LYS A 255 -14.05 -1.90 -15.36
C LYS A 255 -12.88 -2.73 -14.80
N GLY A 256 -11.64 -2.35 -15.09
CA GLY A 256 -10.46 -2.98 -14.52
C GLY A 256 -10.46 -2.90 -12.98
N LEU A 257 -10.79 -1.75 -12.42
CA LEU A 257 -10.90 -1.54 -10.97
C LEU A 257 -11.97 -2.44 -10.35
N GLN A 258 -13.12 -2.62 -11.00
CA GLN A 258 -14.15 -3.57 -10.52
C GLN A 258 -13.61 -5.00 -10.45
N HIS A 259 -12.88 -5.46 -11.47
CA HIS A 259 -12.24 -6.77 -11.45
C HIS A 259 -11.18 -6.89 -10.34
N ALA A 260 -10.38 -5.85 -10.14
CA ALA A 260 -9.38 -5.82 -9.07
C ALA A 260 -10.04 -5.87 -7.67
N VAL A 261 -11.13 -5.13 -7.45
CA VAL A 261 -11.88 -5.16 -6.19
C VAL A 261 -12.47 -6.55 -5.92
N VAL A 262 -13.10 -7.17 -6.91
CA VAL A 262 -13.63 -8.54 -6.77
C VAL A 262 -12.50 -9.51 -6.45
N THR A 263 -11.37 -9.40 -7.15
CA THR A 263 -10.20 -10.24 -6.90
C THR A 263 -9.67 -10.03 -5.47
N GLN A 264 -9.59 -8.78 -5.00
CA GLN A 264 -9.15 -8.47 -3.63
C GLN A 264 -10.05 -9.10 -2.57
N VAL A 265 -11.37 -9.05 -2.77
CA VAL A 265 -12.35 -9.67 -1.85
C VAL A 265 -12.18 -11.20 -1.84
N VAL A 266 -12.04 -11.81 -3.01
CA VAL A 266 -11.80 -13.27 -3.12
C VAL A 266 -10.49 -13.65 -2.42
N LEU A 267 -9.41 -12.91 -2.66
CA LEU A 267 -8.13 -13.14 -1.98
C LEU A 267 -8.26 -12.96 -0.46
N GLY A 268 -9.08 -12.01 0.01
CA GLY A 268 -9.35 -11.84 1.44
C GLY A 268 -10.09 -13.02 2.06
N ILE A 269 -11.11 -13.54 1.38
CA ILE A 269 -11.86 -14.74 1.80
C ILE A 269 -10.92 -15.95 1.86
N VAL A 270 -10.11 -16.16 0.82
CA VAL A 270 -9.11 -17.23 0.76
C VAL A 270 -8.07 -17.07 1.87
N ASN A 271 -7.61 -15.85 2.15
CA ASN A 271 -6.67 -15.56 3.22
C ASN A 271 -7.24 -15.98 4.59
N ILE A 272 -8.50 -15.67 4.88
CA ILE A 272 -9.17 -16.11 6.12
C ILE A 272 -9.28 -17.63 6.18
N GLY A 273 -9.74 -18.25 5.08
CA GLY A 273 -9.96 -19.69 4.99
C GLY A 273 -8.68 -20.52 5.14
N LEU A 274 -7.54 -20.00 4.69
CA LEU A 274 -6.22 -20.63 4.82
C LEU A 274 -5.49 -20.31 6.14
N ALA A 275 -6.13 -19.56 7.05
CA ALA A 275 -5.51 -19.06 8.28
C ALA A 275 -4.31 -18.12 8.04
N ALA A 276 -4.43 -17.25 7.03
CA ALA A 276 -3.50 -16.17 6.72
C ALA A 276 -2.02 -16.59 6.56
N PRO A 277 -1.69 -17.59 5.72
CA PRO A 277 -0.30 -17.99 5.51
C PRO A 277 0.49 -16.84 4.88
N GLY A 278 1.78 -16.73 5.19
CA GLY A 278 2.60 -15.56 4.81
C GLY A 278 2.54 -15.20 3.33
N TRP A 279 2.58 -16.17 2.42
CA TRP A 279 2.49 -15.92 0.97
C TRP A 279 1.13 -15.33 0.55
N MET A 280 0.04 -15.70 1.24
CA MET A 280 -1.30 -15.18 0.95
C MET A 280 -1.45 -13.77 1.50
N GLN A 281 -0.84 -13.47 2.66
CA GLN A 281 -0.74 -12.08 3.16
C GLN A 281 -0.01 -11.18 2.14
N LEU A 282 1.09 -11.65 1.54
CA LEU A 282 1.81 -10.90 0.50
C LEU A 282 0.97 -10.71 -0.77
N ALA A 283 0.28 -11.75 -1.24
CA ALA A 283 -0.60 -11.67 -2.41
C ALA A 283 -1.76 -10.70 -2.19
N HIS A 284 -2.39 -10.76 -1.01
CA HIS A 284 -3.47 -9.86 -0.63
C HIS A 284 -2.99 -8.41 -0.50
N LEU A 285 -1.79 -8.18 0.05
CA LEU A 285 -1.17 -6.85 0.13
C LEU A 285 -0.85 -6.29 -1.27
N LEU A 286 -0.26 -7.09 -2.16
CA LEU A 286 0.03 -6.66 -3.53
C LEU A 286 -1.23 -6.21 -4.27
N MET A 287 -2.29 -7.01 -4.19
CA MET A 287 -3.56 -6.69 -4.82
C MET A 287 -4.25 -5.48 -4.16
N ALA A 288 -4.11 -5.28 -2.84
CA ALA A 288 -4.56 -4.05 -2.18
C ALA A 288 -3.88 -2.80 -2.76
N GLN A 289 -2.55 -2.84 -2.94
CA GLN A 289 -1.79 -1.76 -3.57
C GLN A 289 -2.24 -1.52 -5.02
N ALA A 290 -2.54 -2.59 -5.76
CA ALA A 290 -3.07 -2.49 -7.12
C ALA A 290 -4.44 -1.80 -7.16
N VAL A 291 -5.39 -2.19 -6.29
CA VAL A 291 -6.71 -1.56 -6.17
C VAL A 291 -6.57 -0.07 -5.86
N TRP A 292 -5.70 0.29 -4.91
CA TRP A 292 -5.41 1.68 -4.56
C TRP A 292 -4.89 2.48 -5.76
N VAL A 293 -3.85 1.99 -6.44
CA VAL A 293 -3.29 2.66 -7.63
C VAL A 293 -4.34 2.77 -8.73
N MET A 294 -5.11 1.71 -9.00
CA MET A 294 -6.15 1.73 -10.02
C MET A 294 -7.27 2.72 -9.73
N LEU A 295 -7.67 2.89 -8.46
CA LEU A 295 -8.63 3.93 -8.08
C LEU A 295 -8.08 5.33 -8.40
N LEU A 296 -6.84 5.62 -8.03
CA LEU A 296 -6.22 6.92 -8.30
C LEU A 296 -6.08 7.19 -9.81
N LEU A 297 -5.66 6.19 -10.58
CA LEU A 297 -5.54 6.32 -12.04
C LEU A 297 -6.90 6.51 -12.72
N THR A 298 -7.94 5.82 -12.22
CA THR A 298 -9.32 6.01 -12.68
C THR A 298 -9.81 7.43 -12.36
N ALA A 299 -9.50 7.94 -11.16
CA ALA A 299 -9.87 9.28 -10.74
C ALA A 299 -9.26 10.35 -11.65
N VAL A 300 -7.95 10.31 -11.87
CA VAL A 300 -7.27 11.31 -12.71
C VAL A 300 -7.63 11.20 -14.19
N ALA A 301 -7.95 10.00 -14.69
CA ALA A 301 -8.46 9.82 -16.04
C ALA A 301 -9.85 10.48 -16.20
N ALA A 302 -10.75 10.24 -15.24
CA ALA A 302 -12.09 10.84 -15.24
C ALA A 302 -12.03 12.36 -15.12
N TRP A 303 -11.17 12.90 -14.25
CA TRP A 303 -10.98 14.36 -14.12
C TRP A 303 -10.36 15.01 -15.35
N ALA A 304 -9.54 14.28 -16.11
CA ALA A 304 -8.96 14.80 -17.36
C ALA A 304 -9.98 14.80 -18.51
N ALA A 305 -10.96 13.90 -18.46
CA ALA A 305 -12.02 13.76 -19.45
C ALA A 305 -13.19 14.71 -19.22
N ALA A 306 -13.52 14.99 -17.96
CA ALA A 306 -14.54 15.95 -17.59
C ALA A 306 -14.04 17.35 -18.00
N ARG A 307 -14.59 17.92 -19.07
CA ARG A 307 -14.37 19.33 -19.45
C ARG A 307 -15.61 20.13 -19.07
N PRO A 308 -15.47 21.38 -18.58
CA PRO A 308 -16.60 22.28 -18.50
C PRO A 308 -17.14 22.50 -19.93
N ASP A 309 -18.45 22.36 -20.08
CA ASP A 309 -19.17 22.73 -21.30
C ASP A 309 -19.21 24.27 -21.42
#